data_AF-A0A418MZ19-F1
#
_entry.id   AF-A0A418MZ19-F1
#
_cell.length_a   1.000
_cell.length_b   1.000
_cell.length_c   1.000
_cell.angle_alpha   90.00
_cell.angle_beta   90.00
_cell.angle_gamma   90.00
#
_symmetry.space_group_name_H-M   'P 1'
#
loop_
_entity.id
_entity.type
_entity.pdbx_description
1 polymer ?
#
loop_
_entity_poly.entity_id
_entity_poly.type
_entity_poly.pdbx_seq_one_letter_code
_entity_poly.pdbx_strand_id
1 'polypeptide(L)'
;MDDAQTVGGRRLWWWLLGAALLALVVVLVASWTWVTVRGDGRAGHVVTGAAGDLDEATFVLLDGADVVRLRTGDLGENTYRVSTPRDASVRPAVSVTDGELLTSLRGTGRDGPAIVDVVLRDSVRWHIRLSGGAKEQHLDLGNARVGGIEFTAGANRIELTLPTPTGTQRTVLSGGASQVVVRLAGDAPVQVRAGGGAGSVTVDGTTHSGVAGGSTFTPPEWTAAPDRYDIDATSGVSTLTVERTDGGR
;
A
#
# COMPACT_ATOMS: atom_id res chain seq x y z
N MET A 1 -15.15 34.31 53.95
CA MET A 1 -14.25 35.25 53.26
C MET A 1 -12.94 34.54 53.10
N ASP A 2 -12.57 34.35 51.83
CA ASP A 2 -11.26 33.98 51.28
C ASP A 2 -10.61 32.68 51.72
N ASP A 3 -10.68 31.68 50.83
CA ASP A 3 -9.53 30.84 50.49
C ASP A 3 -9.45 30.70 48.97
N ALA A 4 -8.34 31.18 48.43
CA ALA A 4 -7.97 31.07 47.03
C ALA A 4 -7.22 29.76 46.80
N GLN A 5 -7.51 29.01 45.73
CA GLN A 5 -6.54 28.12 45.07
C GLN A 5 -6.75 28.04 43.54
N THR A 6 -5.85 28.73 42.84
CA THR A 6 -5.02 28.28 41.71
C THR A 6 -5.60 27.43 40.57
N VAL A 7 -5.57 28.08 39.41
CA VAL A 7 -5.33 27.59 38.02
C VAL A 7 -4.52 26.28 37.91
N GLY A 8 -4.91 25.41 36.97
CA GLY A 8 -4.01 24.39 36.42
C GLY A 8 -4.72 23.33 35.58
N GLY A 9 -4.69 23.48 34.25
CA GLY A 9 -5.33 22.56 33.31
C GLY A 9 -4.80 21.12 33.34
N ARG A 10 -5.58 20.21 32.73
CA ARG A 10 -5.17 18.99 32.00
C ARG A 10 -6.38 18.23 31.46
N ARG A 11 -6.92 18.70 30.32
CA ARG A 11 -7.77 17.89 29.42
C ARG A 11 -6.86 16.98 28.58
N LEU A 12 -6.33 15.92 29.18
CA LEU A 12 -5.51 14.94 28.46
C LEU A 12 -5.55 13.57 29.17
N TRP A 13 -6.73 12.97 29.33
CA TRP A 13 -6.82 11.63 29.95
C TRP A 13 -7.98 10.74 29.46
N TRP A 14 -8.71 11.12 28.41
CA TRP A 14 -9.90 10.37 27.97
C TRP A 14 -9.70 9.56 26.68
N TRP A 15 -8.56 9.69 25.99
CA TRP A 15 -8.32 9.00 24.71
C TRP A 15 -7.72 7.59 24.84
N LEU A 16 -7.13 7.23 25.98
CA LEU A 16 -6.46 5.92 26.14
C LEU A 16 -7.39 4.79 26.61
N LEU A 17 -8.61 5.08 27.05
CA LEU A 17 -9.61 4.05 27.39
C LEU A 17 -10.47 3.63 26.18
N GLY A 18 -10.55 4.44 25.12
CA GLY A 18 -11.28 4.11 23.89
C GLY A 18 -10.53 3.15 22.95
N ALA A 19 -9.20 3.16 22.97
CA ALA A 19 -8.38 2.30 22.09
C ALA A 19 -8.28 0.84 22.58
N ALA A 20 -8.36 0.60 23.89
CA ALA A 20 -8.27 -0.75 24.46
C ALA A 20 -9.60 -1.53 24.35
N LEU A 21 -10.75 -0.84 24.37
CA LEU A 21 -12.05 -1.51 24.24
C LEU A 21 -12.40 -1.85 22.78
N LEU A 22 -11.93 -1.06 21.81
CA LEU A 22 -12.12 -1.31 20.38
C LEU A 22 -11.29 -2.50 19.87
N ALA A 23 -10.10 -2.72 20.43
CA ALA A 23 -9.30 -3.92 20.14
C ALA A 23 -9.95 -5.21 20.67
N LEU A 24 -10.69 -5.15 21.79
CA LEU A 24 -11.32 -6.33 22.40
C LEU A 24 -12.60 -6.75 21.65
N VAL A 25 -13.37 -5.80 21.11
CA VAL A 25 -14.60 -6.11 20.35
C VAL A 25 -14.30 -6.65 18.96
N VAL A 26 -13.20 -6.20 18.32
CA VAL A 26 -12.75 -6.77 17.03
C VAL A 26 -12.29 -8.22 17.16
N VAL A 27 -11.73 -8.62 18.32
CA VAL A 27 -11.30 -10.01 18.55
C VAL A 27 -12.48 -10.97 18.78
N LEU A 28 -13.62 -10.50 19.29
CA LEU A 28 -14.74 -11.38 19.66
C LEU A 28 -15.76 -11.63 18.55
N VAL A 29 -15.94 -10.71 17.59
CA VAL A 29 -16.90 -10.92 16.47
C VAL A 29 -16.29 -11.74 15.32
N ALA A 30 -14.95 -11.82 15.22
CA ALA A 30 -14.25 -12.64 14.21
C ALA A 30 -14.32 -14.17 14.47
N SER A 31 -15.11 -14.61 15.45
CA SER A 31 -15.19 -16.01 15.90
C SER A 31 -16.03 -16.91 14.99
N TRP A 32 -17.01 -16.41 14.23
CA TRP A 32 -17.91 -17.28 13.46
C TRP A 32 -18.31 -16.67 12.12
N THR A 33 -17.51 -16.92 11.08
CA THR A 33 -17.95 -17.30 9.71
C THR A 33 -16.71 -17.42 8.81
N TRP A 34 -15.89 -18.44 9.08
CA TRP A 34 -14.76 -18.75 8.20
C TRP A 34 -15.27 -19.49 6.97
N VAL A 35 -15.38 -18.78 5.85
CA VAL A 35 -15.51 -19.40 4.52
C VAL A 35 -14.17 -20.04 4.21
N THR A 36 -14.04 -21.34 4.49
CA THR A 36 -12.94 -22.14 3.97
C THR A 36 -13.30 -22.59 2.56
N VAL A 37 -12.77 -21.88 1.56
CA VAL A 37 -12.86 -22.36 0.17
C VAL A 37 -11.91 -23.55 0.01
N ARG A 38 -12.44 -24.66 -0.52
CA ARG A 38 -11.71 -25.89 -0.86
C ARG A 38 -10.51 -25.58 -1.76
N GLY A 39 -9.32 -25.93 -1.30
CA GLY A 39 -8.15 -26.11 -2.14
C GLY A 39 -7.74 -27.58 -2.11
N ASP A 40 -7.85 -28.28 -3.24
CA ASP A 40 -7.29 -29.60 -3.40
C ASP A 40 -5.76 -29.49 -3.20
N GLY A 41 -5.17 -30.32 -2.33
CA GLY A 41 -3.80 -30.19 -1.80
C GLY A 41 -2.61 -30.22 -2.77
N ARG A 42 -2.83 -29.96 -4.07
CA ARG A 42 -1.80 -29.71 -5.08
C ARG A 42 -1.55 -28.22 -5.36
N ALA A 43 -2.52 -27.35 -5.05
CA ALA A 43 -2.38 -25.90 -5.19
C ALA A 43 -1.79 -25.28 -3.90
N GLY A 44 -1.13 -24.12 -4.00
CA GLY A 44 -0.66 -23.36 -2.84
C GLY A 44 -1.80 -22.91 -1.91
N HIS A 45 -1.53 -21.98 -1.01
CA HIS A 45 -2.59 -21.40 -0.16
C HIS A 45 -3.28 -20.31 -0.96
N VAL A 46 -4.60 -20.39 -1.11
CA VAL A 46 -5.37 -19.43 -1.91
C VAL A 46 -6.60 -19.01 -1.13
N VAL A 47 -6.85 -17.70 -1.08
CA VAL A 47 -8.08 -17.11 -0.58
C VAL A 47 -8.66 -16.22 -1.68
N THR A 48 -9.92 -16.47 -2.02
CA THR A 48 -10.71 -15.68 -2.97
C THR A 48 -12.04 -15.31 -2.34
N GLY A 49 -12.62 -14.20 -2.75
CA GLY A 49 -13.96 -13.84 -2.33
C GLY A 49 -14.59 -12.79 -3.23
N ALA A 50 -15.92 -12.83 -3.32
CA ALA A 50 -16.72 -11.71 -3.78
C ALA A 50 -16.89 -10.73 -2.61
N ALA A 51 -16.79 -9.43 -2.88
CA ALA A 51 -16.95 -8.38 -1.88
C ALA A 51 -18.17 -7.48 -2.17
N GLY A 52 -19.21 -8.03 -2.83
CA GLY A 52 -20.35 -7.27 -3.31
C GLY A 52 -20.03 -6.37 -4.51
N ASP A 53 -20.98 -5.50 -4.87
CA ASP A 53 -20.83 -4.49 -5.92
C ASP A 53 -20.02 -3.31 -5.37
N LEU A 54 -18.69 -3.39 -5.46
CA LEU A 54 -17.78 -2.33 -5.04
C LEU A 54 -17.30 -1.52 -6.25
N ASP A 55 -17.63 -0.24 -6.28
CA ASP A 55 -17.01 0.71 -7.20
C ASP A 55 -15.63 1.19 -6.70
N GLU A 56 -15.43 1.18 -5.38
CA GLU A 56 -14.22 1.61 -4.71
C GLU A 56 -13.96 0.76 -3.46
N ALA A 57 -12.70 0.43 -3.20
CA ALA A 57 -12.29 -0.42 -2.10
C ALA A 57 -10.85 -0.13 -1.64
N THR A 58 -10.51 -0.54 -0.43
CA THR A 58 -9.15 -0.45 0.11
C THR A 58 -8.58 -1.86 0.29
N PHE A 59 -7.43 -2.14 -0.32
CA PHE A 59 -6.64 -3.32 0.00
C PHE A 59 -5.57 -2.97 1.05
N VAL A 60 -5.53 -3.73 2.14
CA VAL A 60 -4.51 -3.56 3.19
C VAL A 60 -3.77 -4.87 3.40
N LEU A 61 -2.45 -4.87 3.20
CA LEU A 61 -1.58 -5.96 3.64
C LEU A 61 -0.92 -5.56 4.97
N LEU A 62 -1.36 -6.21 6.05
CA LEU A 62 -0.97 -5.86 7.42
C LEU A 62 0.42 -6.38 7.79
N ASP A 63 0.76 -7.58 7.32
CA ASP A 63 1.97 -8.30 7.71
C ASP A 63 3.07 -8.22 6.65
N GLY A 64 4.32 -8.34 7.10
CA GLY A 64 5.48 -8.35 6.21
C GLY A 64 5.66 -9.66 5.46
N ALA A 65 6.36 -9.61 4.32
CA ALA A 65 6.66 -10.74 3.47
C ALA A 65 8.08 -10.61 2.89
N ASP A 66 8.69 -11.69 2.40
CA ASP A 66 9.93 -11.55 1.62
C ASP A 66 9.63 -10.83 0.29
N VAL A 67 8.58 -11.26 -0.40
CA VAL A 67 8.16 -10.71 -1.69
C VAL A 67 6.66 -10.49 -1.71
N VAL A 68 6.24 -9.28 -2.08
CA VAL A 68 4.85 -8.93 -2.36
C VAL A 68 4.72 -8.65 -3.85
N ARG A 69 3.80 -9.35 -4.52
CA ARG A 69 3.39 -9.03 -5.89
C ARG A 69 1.91 -8.69 -5.89
N LEU A 70 1.56 -7.55 -6.45
CA LEU A 70 0.18 -7.12 -6.57
C LEU A 70 -0.07 -6.64 -7.99
N ARG A 71 -1.14 -7.16 -8.58
CA ARG A 71 -1.62 -6.72 -9.89
C ARG A 71 -3.13 -6.64 -9.91
N THR A 72 -3.67 -6.04 -10.96
CA THR A 72 -5.11 -6.13 -11.26
C THR A 72 -5.39 -7.16 -12.37
N GLY A 73 -6.66 -7.52 -12.53
CA GLY A 73 -7.14 -8.27 -13.69
C GLY A 73 -8.58 -8.75 -13.53
N ASP A 74 -9.07 -9.43 -14.56
CA ASP A 74 -10.40 -10.05 -14.55
C ASP A 74 -10.43 -11.25 -13.61
N LEU A 75 -11.36 -11.20 -12.66
CA LEU A 75 -11.58 -12.21 -11.62
C LEU A 75 -12.99 -12.81 -11.68
N GLY A 76 -13.75 -12.55 -12.74
CA GLY A 76 -15.11 -13.05 -12.94
C GLY A 76 -16.05 -12.54 -11.85
N GLU A 77 -16.49 -13.41 -10.95
CA GLU A 77 -17.36 -13.05 -9.81
C GLU A 77 -16.58 -12.64 -8.55
N ASN A 78 -15.28 -12.93 -8.48
CA ASN A 78 -14.45 -12.60 -7.32
C ASN A 78 -13.91 -11.17 -7.39
N THR A 79 -13.79 -10.51 -6.24
CA THR A 79 -13.18 -9.17 -6.15
C THR A 79 -11.67 -9.25 -5.91
N TYR A 80 -11.20 -10.34 -5.31
CA TYR A 80 -9.79 -10.54 -5.02
C TYR A 80 -9.38 -12.01 -5.08
N ARG A 81 -8.09 -12.23 -5.29
CA ARG A 81 -7.39 -13.50 -5.10
C ARG A 81 -6.06 -13.21 -4.43
N VAL A 82 -5.85 -13.76 -3.24
CA VAL A 82 -4.56 -13.72 -2.53
C VAL A 82 -4.02 -15.13 -2.44
N SER A 83 -2.78 -15.34 -2.82
CA SER A 83 -2.15 -16.65 -2.79
C SER A 83 -0.70 -16.65 -2.35
N THR A 84 -0.26 -17.77 -1.79
CA THR A 84 1.13 -18.04 -1.47
C THR A 84 1.52 -19.43 -2.01
N PRO A 85 2.79 -19.66 -2.38
CA PRO A 85 3.28 -20.99 -2.74
C PRO A 85 3.02 -22.03 -1.64
N ARG A 86 2.92 -23.30 -2.03
CA ARG A 86 2.62 -24.40 -1.10
C ARG A 86 3.61 -24.50 0.06
N ASP A 87 4.88 -24.23 -0.23
CA ASP A 87 6.05 -24.34 0.63
C ASP A 87 6.34 -23.05 1.39
N ALA A 88 5.62 -21.96 1.10
CA ALA A 88 5.77 -20.70 1.81
C ALA A 88 5.56 -20.87 3.32
N SER A 89 6.38 -20.15 4.09
CA SER A 89 6.27 -20.05 5.56
C SER A 89 4.99 -19.36 6.03
N VAL A 90 4.24 -18.74 5.10
CA VAL A 90 2.99 -18.02 5.37
C VAL A 90 1.85 -18.47 4.46
N ARG A 91 0.62 -18.37 4.97
CA ARG A 91 -0.63 -18.50 4.21
C ARG A 91 -1.47 -17.23 4.40
N PRO A 92 -2.23 -16.80 3.38
CA PRO A 92 -3.04 -15.61 3.50
C PRO A 92 -4.32 -15.89 4.31
N ALA A 93 -4.79 -14.87 5.00
CA ALA A 93 -6.11 -14.79 5.61
C ALA A 93 -6.66 -13.39 5.35
N VAL A 94 -7.83 -13.32 4.71
CA VAL A 94 -8.47 -12.07 4.31
C VAL A 94 -9.78 -11.90 5.06
N SER A 95 -9.98 -10.72 5.64
CA SER A 95 -11.26 -10.27 6.21
C SER A 95 -11.76 -9.10 5.39
N VAL A 96 -13.06 -9.07 5.10
CA VAL A 96 -13.69 -7.97 4.37
C VAL A 96 -14.63 -7.24 5.31
N THR A 97 -14.40 -5.94 5.50
CA THR A 97 -15.21 -5.07 6.35
C THR A 97 -15.34 -3.71 5.68
N ASP A 98 -16.57 -3.24 5.44
CA ASP A 98 -16.85 -1.87 4.95
C ASP A 98 -16.02 -1.44 3.72
N GLY A 99 -15.83 -2.33 2.75
CA GLY A 99 -15.04 -2.05 1.54
C GLY A 99 -13.52 -2.13 1.75
N GLU A 100 -13.06 -2.53 2.93
CA GLU A 100 -11.66 -2.82 3.23
C GLU A 100 -11.38 -4.32 3.21
N LEU A 101 -10.35 -4.72 2.44
CA LEU A 101 -9.81 -6.07 2.38
C LEU A 101 -8.58 -6.14 3.29
N LEU A 102 -8.82 -6.47 4.56
CA LEU A 102 -7.78 -6.62 5.57
C LEU A 102 -7.10 -7.98 5.39
N THR A 103 -5.89 -7.97 4.86
CA THR A 103 -5.10 -9.16 4.56
C THR A 103 -3.99 -9.34 5.57
N SER A 104 -4.00 -10.50 6.23
CA SER A 104 -2.97 -10.95 7.18
C SER A 104 -2.28 -12.22 6.68
N LEU A 105 -1.07 -12.47 7.15
CA LEU A 105 -0.25 -13.62 6.80
C LEU A 105 -0.04 -14.48 8.04
N ARG A 106 -0.51 -15.74 7.99
CA ARG A 106 -0.45 -16.68 9.11
C ARG A 106 0.67 -17.69 8.88
N GLY A 107 1.50 -17.91 9.90
CA GLY A 107 2.58 -18.90 9.85
C GLY A 107 2.07 -20.31 9.53
N THR A 108 2.72 -20.99 8.59
CA THR A 108 2.41 -22.37 8.17
C THR A 108 3.27 -23.41 8.88
N GLY A 109 4.33 -22.99 9.57
CA GLY A 109 5.35 -23.87 10.15
C GLY A 109 6.34 -24.44 9.12
N ARG A 110 6.36 -23.92 7.89
CA ARG A 110 7.33 -24.28 6.86
C ARG A 110 8.48 -23.26 6.78
N ASP A 111 9.59 -23.68 6.19
CA ASP A 111 10.81 -22.87 6.08
C ASP A 111 10.96 -22.14 4.73
N GLY A 112 9.99 -22.26 3.82
CA GLY A 112 10.04 -21.58 2.53
C GLY A 112 9.83 -20.06 2.64
N PRO A 113 10.19 -19.29 1.59
CA PRO A 113 10.09 -17.84 1.62
C PRO A 113 8.64 -17.36 1.77
N ALA A 114 8.45 -16.22 2.41
CA ALA A 114 7.15 -15.57 2.51
C ALA A 114 6.86 -14.79 1.22
N ILE A 115 6.34 -15.49 0.21
CA ILE A 115 5.95 -14.89 -1.08
C ILE A 115 4.42 -14.78 -1.14
N VAL A 116 3.92 -13.59 -1.41
CA VAL A 116 2.49 -13.29 -1.57
C VAL A 116 2.22 -12.73 -2.94
N ASP A 117 1.29 -13.36 -3.66
CA ASP A 117 0.74 -12.87 -4.92
C ASP A 117 -0.71 -12.43 -4.70
N VAL A 118 -1.02 -11.20 -5.09
CA VAL A 118 -2.33 -10.55 -4.96
C VAL A 118 -2.83 -10.18 -6.35
N VAL A 119 -4.05 -10.56 -6.66
CA VAL A 119 -4.79 -10.09 -7.82
C VAL A 119 -6.06 -9.42 -7.34
N LEU A 120 -6.26 -8.17 -7.74
CA LEU A 120 -7.45 -7.38 -7.45
C LEU A 120 -8.27 -7.19 -8.71
N ARG A 121 -9.60 -7.12 -8.59
CA ARG A 121 -10.49 -6.88 -9.72
C ARG A 121 -10.19 -5.51 -10.36
N ASP A 122 -9.97 -5.48 -11.66
CA ASP A 122 -9.61 -4.26 -12.42
C ASP A 122 -10.72 -3.19 -12.50
N SER A 123 -11.99 -3.59 -12.42
CA SER A 123 -13.13 -2.67 -12.48
C SER A 123 -13.33 -1.83 -11.22
N VAL A 124 -12.73 -2.20 -10.09
CA VAL A 124 -12.85 -1.49 -8.80
C VAL A 124 -11.76 -0.45 -8.69
N ARG A 125 -12.09 0.74 -8.17
CA ARG A 125 -11.09 1.74 -7.79
C ARG A 125 -10.41 1.35 -6.47
N TRP A 126 -9.10 1.13 -6.51
CA TRP A 126 -8.35 0.63 -5.35
C TRP A 126 -7.53 1.72 -4.65
N HIS A 127 -7.70 1.80 -3.34
CA HIS A 127 -6.68 2.32 -2.44
C HIS A 127 -5.82 1.16 -1.93
N ILE A 128 -4.50 1.29 -1.97
CA ILE A 128 -3.56 0.22 -1.60
C ILE A 128 -2.72 0.68 -0.43
N ARG A 129 -2.73 -0.09 0.66
CA ARG A 129 -1.88 0.14 1.82
C ARG A 129 -1.05 -1.12 2.12
N LEU A 130 0.27 -0.98 2.08
CA LEU A 130 1.21 -2.02 2.51
C LEU A 130 1.81 -1.61 3.85
N SER A 131 1.24 -2.15 4.93
CA SER A 131 1.64 -1.84 6.30
C SER A 131 2.80 -2.70 6.78
N GLY A 132 2.94 -3.91 6.25
CA GLY A 132 4.08 -4.79 6.50
C GLY A 132 5.27 -4.49 5.60
N GLY A 133 6.49 -4.60 6.14
CA GLY A 133 7.72 -4.43 5.37
C GLY A 133 8.01 -5.62 4.47
N ALA A 134 8.87 -5.45 3.47
CA ALA A 134 9.28 -6.55 2.61
C ALA A 134 10.71 -6.41 2.06
N LYS A 135 11.30 -7.49 1.56
CA LYS A 135 12.55 -7.33 0.78
C LYS A 135 12.20 -6.69 -0.56
N GLU A 136 11.17 -7.20 -1.22
CA GLU A 136 10.74 -6.74 -2.54
C GLU A 136 9.23 -6.53 -2.60
N GLN A 137 8.81 -5.43 -3.21
CA GLN A 137 7.41 -5.11 -3.49
C GLN A 137 7.28 -4.75 -4.96
N HIS A 138 6.46 -5.51 -5.68
CA HIS A 138 6.17 -5.32 -7.11
C HIS A 138 4.67 -5.06 -7.28
N LEU A 139 4.31 -3.83 -7.62
CA LEU A 139 2.93 -3.42 -7.85
C LEU A 139 2.78 -3.06 -9.33
N ASP A 140 2.05 -3.88 -10.07
CA ASP A 140 1.68 -3.61 -11.45
C ASP A 140 0.23 -3.15 -11.54
N LEU A 141 0.05 -1.83 -11.60
CA LEU A 141 -1.24 -1.17 -11.61
C LEU A 141 -1.50 -0.44 -12.93
N GLY A 142 -0.73 -0.71 -13.99
CA GLY A 142 -0.83 0.02 -15.26
C GLY A 142 -2.22 0.01 -15.91
N ASN A 143 -3.02 -1.03 -15.63
CA ASN A 143 -4.40 -1.19 -16.11
C ASN A 143 -5.46 -1.00 -14.99
N ALA A 144 -5.05 -0.55 -13.81
CA ALA A 144 -5.93 -0.43 -12.66
C ALA A 144 -6.64 0.93 -12.61
N ARG A 145 -7.76 0.98 -11.88
CA ARG A 145 -8.30 2.24 -11.34
C ARG A 145 -7.68 2.45 -9.96
N VAL A 146 -6.83 3.45 -9.81
CA VAL A 146 -6.11 3.69 -8.54
C VAL A 146 -6.65 4.95 -7.86
N GLY A 147 -6.90 4.87 -6.56
CA GLY A 147 -7.29 5.99 -5.71
C GLY A 147 -6.12 6.57 -4.93
N GLY A 148 -5.21 5.72 -4.46
CA GLY A 148 -4.04 6.12 -3.70
C GLY A 148 -3.21 4.92 -3.28
N ILE A 149 -1.93 5.15 -3.01
CA ILE A 149 -1.00 4.10 -2.58
C ILE A 149 -0.20 4.57 -1.38
N GLU A 150 -0.08 3.72 -0.38
CA GLU A 150 0.69 3.96 0.83
C GLU A 150 1.60 2.77 1.16
N PHE A 151 2.89 3.04 1.27
CA PHE A 151 3.89 2.11 1.77
C PHE A 151 4.30 2.57 3.17
N THR A 152 3.76 1.92 4.21
CA THR A 152 3.94 2.39 5.59
C THR A 152 5.25 1.86 6.20
N ALA A 153 5.56 0.59 5.97
CA ALA A 153 6.81 -0.02 6.43
C ALA A 153 7.87 -0.02 5.32
N GLY A 154 9.13 -0.17 5.73
CA GLY A 154 10.26 -0.12 4.80
C GLY A 154 10.40 -1.35 3.92
N ALA A 155 11.11 -1.18 2.80
CA ALA A 155 11.46 -2.26 1.90
C ALA A 155 12.86 -2.11 1.28
N ASN A 156 13.52 -3.19 0.87
CA ASN A 156 14.79 -3.02 0.14
C ASN A 156 14.53 -2.49 -1.27
N ARG A 157 13.52 -3.03 -1.95
CA ARG A 157 13.15 -2.64 -3.32
C ARG A 157 11.64 -2.48 -3.47
N ILE A 158 11.24 -1.36 -4.04
CA ILE A 158 9.87 -1.08 -4.46
C ILE A 158 9.88 -0.83 -5.97
N GLU A 159 9.07 -1.59 -6.70
CA GLU A 159 8.74 -1.33 -8.09
C GLU A 159 7.24 -1.11 -8.22
N LEU A 160 6.87 0.06 -8.68
CA LEU A 160 5.49 0.48 -8.83
C LEU A 160 5.25 0.94 -10.26
N THR A 161 4.29 0.34 -10.95
CA THR A 161 3.78 0.83 -12.23
C THR A 161 2.40 1.44 -12.02
N LEU A 162 2.23 2.70 -12.37
CA LEU A 162 0.99 3.46 -12.22
C LEU A 162 0.26 3.63 -13.56
N PRO A 163 -1.09 3.60 -13.55
CA PRO A 163 -1.90 3.93 -14.72
C PRO A 163 -1.90 5.44 -14.96
N THR A 164 -2.34 5.88 -16.15
CA THR A 164 -2.61 7.30 -16.42
C THR A 164 -3.56 7.85 -15.35
N PRO A 165 -3.24 8.98 -14.70
CA PRO A 165 -3.99 9.42 -13.55
C PRO A 165 -5.32 10.02 -13.98
N THR A 166 -6.32 9.91 -13.11
CA THR A 166 -7.56 10.69 -13.17
C THR A 166 -7.64 11.51 -11.90
N GLY A 167 -7.49 12.82 -12.00
CA GLY A 167 -7.23 13.71 -10.88
C GLY A 167 -5.78 13.59 -10.36
N THR A 168 -5.59 13.85 -9.07
CA THR A 168 -4.28 13.71 -8.43
C THR A 168 -4.06 12.29 -7.92
N GLN A 169 -3.18 11.53 -8.58
CA GLN A 169 -2.79 10.20 -8.14
C GLN A 169 -1.68 10.29 -7.09
N ARG A 170 -2.03 10.04 -5.83
CA ARG A 170 -1.10 10.13 -4.71
C ARG A 170 -0.44 8.79 -4.38
N THR A 171 0.88 8.82 -4.20
CA THR A 171 1.71 7.72 -3.68
C THR A 171 2.53 8.24 -2.51
N VAL A 172 2.42 7.60 -1.35
CA VAL A 172 3.17 7.98 -0.15
C VAL A 172 4.08 6.83 0.28
N LEU A 173 5.36 7.13 0.44
CA LEU A 173 6.40 6.22 0.92
C LEU A 173 6.79 6.67 2.33
N SER A 174 6.04 6.18 3.32
CA SER A 174 6.25 6.48 4.74
C SER A 174 7.30 5.59 5.39
N GLY A 175 7.54 4.40 4.83
CA GLY A 175 8.67 3.55 5.18
C GLY A 175 9.92 3.90 4.34
N GLY A 176 11.11 3.78 4.94
CA GLY A 176 12.36 3.96 4.18
C GLY A 176 12.59 2.82 3.19
N ALA A 177 13.32 3.10 2.10
CA ALA A 177 13.66 2.06 1.12
C ALA A 177 15.05 2.24 0.50
N SER A 178 15.71 1.15 0.13
CA SER A 178 17.01 1.24 -0.56
C SER A 178 16.82 1.66 -2.02
N GLN A 179 15.86 1.07 -2.72
CA GLN A 179 15.57 1.38 -4.11
C GLN A 179 14.07 1.50 -4.33
N VAL A 180 13.66 2.60 -4.95
CA VAL A 180 12.29 2.83 -5.40
C VAL A 180 12.32 3.17 -6.89
N VAL A 181 11.56 2.41 -7.68
CA VAL A 181 11.32 2.71 -9.09
C VAL A 181 9.82 2.87 -9.28
N VAL A 182 9.40 4.05 -9.74
CA VAL A 182 8.01 4.36 -10.08
C VAL A 182 7.95 4.60 -11.58
N ARG A 183 7.13 3.79 -12.26
CA ARG A 183 6.89 3.88 -13.70
C ARG A 183 5.50 4.47 -13.91
N LEU A 184 5.44 5.56 -14.67
CA LEU A 184 4.22 6.33 -14.89
C LEU A 184 3.74 6.09 -16.32
N ALA A 185 2.46 5.73 -16.49
CA ALA A 185 1.85 5.70 -17.81
C ALA A 185 1.42 7.12 -18.26
N GLY A 186 1.70 7.44 -19.52
CA GLY A 186 1.35 8.72 -20.14
C GLY A 186 2.18 9.91 -19.61
N ASP A 187 1.79 11.09 -20.08
CA ASP A 187 2.63 12.30 -19.98
C ASP A 187 2.17 13.30 -18.91
N ALA A 188 1.25 12.90 -18.03
CA ALA A 188 0.78 13.77 -16.94
C ALA A 188 1.95 14.24 -16.06
N PRO A 189 1.99 15.51 -15.61
CA PRO A 189 3.11 16.02 -14.83
C PRO A 189 3.21 15.34 -13.47
N VAL A 190 4.44 15.21 -12.96
CA VAL A 190 4.72 14.56 -11.67
C VAL A 190 5.44 15.50 -10.72
N GLN A 191 4.97 15.58 -9.49
CA GLN A 191 5.70 16.15 -8.37
C GLN A 191 6.32 15.02 -7.55
N VAL A 192 7.59 15.16 -7.21
CA VAL A 192 8.31 14.25 -6.32
C VAL A 192 8.80 15.03 -5.10
N ARG A 193 8.40 14.61 -3.90
CA ARG A 193 8.91 15.14 -2.63
C ARG A 193 9.81 14.13 -1.96
N ALA A 194 11.00 14.56 -1.58
CA ALA A 194 11.93 13.82 -0.75
C ALA A 194 11.88 14.38 0.68
N GLY A 195 10.74 14.21 1.36
CA GLY A 195 10.52 14.67 2.73
C GLY A 195 11.60 14.17 3.70
N GLY A 196 11.94 12.89 3.63
CA GLY A 196 13.00 12.27 4.46
C GLY A 196 14.41 12.36 3.87
N GLY A 197 14.55 12.97 2.69
CA GLY A 197 15.81 13.04 1.93
C GLY A 197 16.08 11.79 1.10
N ALA A 198 17.06 11.88 0.21
CA ALA A 198 17.48 10.74 -0.59
C ALA A 198 18.97 10.76 -0.97
N GLY A 199 19.55 9.58 -1.16
CA GLY A 199 20.90 9.47 -1.75
C GLY A 199 20.92 10.00 -3.18
N SER A 200 19.91 9.65 -3.97
CA SER A 200 19.63 10.26 -5.27
C SER A 200 18.15 10.22 -5.63
N VAL A 201 17.71 11.19 -6.43
CA VAL A 201 16.40 11.24 -7.07
C VAL A 201 16.60 11.43 -8.57
N THR A 202 16.02 10.57 -9.38
CA THR A 202 15.96 10.73 -10.84
C THR A 202 14.51 10.91 -11.26
N VAL A 203 14.20 11.99 -11.98
CA VAL A 203 12.87 12.25 -12.54
C VAL A 203 13.01 12.49 -14.03
N ASP A 204 12.31 11.71 -14.84
CA ASP A 204 12.29 11.82 -16.30
C ASP A 204 13.72 11.94 -16.89
N GLY A 205 14.64 11.11 -16.38
CA GLY A 205 16.04 11.03 -16.81
C GLY A 205 17.00 12.06 -16.20
N THR A 206 16.51 13.03 -15.42
CA THR A 206 17.35 14.02 -14.73
C THR A 206 17.67 13.57 -13.31
N THR A 207 18.94 13.35 -13.00
CA THR A 207 19.40 12.85 -11.70
C THR A 207 19.94 13.96 -10.80
N HIS A 208 19.50 13.93 -9.54
CA HIS A 208 19.99 14.77 -8.43
C HIS A 208 20.60 13.85 -7.36
N SER A 209 21.82 14.14 -6.91
CA SER A 209 22.51 13.38 -5.85
C SER A 209 22.60 14.18 -4.57
N GLY A 210 22.63 13.50 -3.40
CA GLY A 210 22.74 14.15 -2.10
C GLY A 210 21.52 15.01 -1.77
N VAL A 211 20.31 14.47 -1.98
CA VAL A 211 19.06 15.21 -1.86
C VAL A 211 18.70 15.41 -0.38
N ALA A 212 18.69 16.66 0.07
CA ALA A 212 18.34 17.02 1.44
C ALA A 212 16.85 16.75 1.73
N GLY A 213 16.52 16.44 2.98
CA GLY A 213 15.13 16.32 3.43
C GLY A 213 14.32 17.59 3.18
N GLY A 214 13.08 17.43 2.73
CA GLY A 214 12.17 18.51 2.35
C GLY A 214 12.34 18.99 0.90
N SER A 215 13.28 18.42 0.13
CA SER A 215 13.44 18.78 -1.29
C SER A 215 12.21 18.39 -2.11
N THR A 216 11.88 19.22 -3.09
CA THR A 216 10.71 19.02 -3.97
C THR A 216 11.11 19.25 -5.42
N PHE A 217 10.76 18.31 -6.29
CA PHE A 217 10.93 18.37 -7.74
C PHE A 217 9.55 18.50 -8.37
N THR A 218 9.21 19.69 -8.87
CA THR A 218 7.89 19.98 -9.45
C THR A 218 8.07 20.73 -10.76
N PRO A 219 7.49 20.24 -11.87
CA PRO A 219 7.49 20.98 -13.11
C PRO A 219 6.42 22.10 -13.05
N PRO A 220 6.61 23.23 -13.76
CA PRO A 220 5.75 24.41 -13.65
C PRO A 220 4.26 24.14 -13.90
N GLU A 221 3.94 23.24 -14.81
CA GLU A 221 2.59 22.89 -15.24
C GLU A 221 1.80 22.07 -14.21
N TRP A 222 2.48 21.45 -13.23
CA TRP A 222 1.86 20.50 -12.30
C TRP A 222 0.68 21.10 -11.52
N THR A 223 0.80 22.35 -11.06
CA THR A 223 -0.23 23.00 -10.24
C THR A 223 -1.52 23.23 -11.02
N ALA A 224 -1.43 23.53 -12.31
CA ALA A 224 -2.58 23.79 -13.18
C ALA A 224 -3.14 22.52 -13.83
N ALA A 225 -2.37 21.43 -13.86
CA ALA A 225 -2.81 20.17 -14.46
C ALA A 225 -3.96 19.53 -13.67
N PRO A 226 -5.06 19.14 -14.34
CA PRO A 226 -6.17 18.43 -13.69
C PRO A 226 -5.78 17.01 -13.28
N ASP A 227 -5.04 16.33 -14.17
CA ASP A 227 -4.53 14.98 -13.98
C ASP A 227 -3.02 15.04 -13.75
N ARG A 228 -2.56 14.50 -12.63
CA ARG A 228 -1.17 14.63 -12.20
C ARG A 228 -0.77 13.55 -11.19
N TYR A 229 0.51 13.27 -11.13
CA TYR A 229 1.09 12.37 -10.14
C TYR A 229 1.69 13.15 -8.97
N ASP A 230 1.49 12.63 -7.77
CA ASP A 230 2.08 13.14 -6.54
C ASP A 230 2.78 11.99 -5.81
N ILE A 231 4.11 12.03 -5.76
CA ILE A 231 4.94 11.01 -5.10
C ILE A 231 5.64 11.66 -3.91
N ASP A 232 5.39 11.14 -2.71
CA ASP A 232 5.94 11.69 -1.47
C ASP A 232 6.72 10.63 -0.68
N ALA A 233 8.05 10.75 -0.68
CA ALA A 233 8.93 10.00 0.18
C ALA A 233 9.15 10.75 1.50
N THR A 234 8.24 10.55 2.45
CA THR A 234 8.30 11.21 3.76
C THR A 234 9.42 10.64 4.64
N SER A 235 9.80 9.39 4.41
CA SER A 235 11.00 8.74 4.95
C SER A 235 12.16 8.73 3.96
N GLY A 236 13.37 8.50 4.49
CA GLY A 236 14.59 8.47 3.68
C GLY A 236 14.65 7.29 2.71
N VAL A 237 15.08 7.54 1.48
CA VAL A 237 15.31 6.51 0.45
C VAL A 237 16.74 6.59 -0.10
N SER A 238 17.40 5.47 -0.43
CA SER A 238 18.74 5.58 -1.01
C SER A 238 18.68 6.03 -2.48
N THR A 239 17.80 5.43 -3.27
CA THR A 239 17.56 5.81 -4.67
C THR A 239 16.06 5.85 -4.96
N LEU A 240 15.60 6.93 -5.58
CA LEU A 240 14.23 7.08 -6.10
C LEU A 240 14.30 7.43 -7.58
N THR A 241 13.80 6.55 -8.43
CA THR A 241 13.69 6.80 -9.88
C THR A 241 12.22 6.87 -10.25
N VAL A 242 11.86 7.96 -10.93
CA VAL A 242 10.54 8.17 -11.51
C VAL A 242 10.73 8.31 -13.00
N GLU A 243 10.17 7.36 -13.75
CA GLU A 243 10.33 7.24 -15.19
C GLU A 243 8.98 7.02 -15.88
N ARG A 244 8.93 7.29 -17.17
CA ARG A 244 7.76 6.99 -18.00
C ARG A 244 7.86 5.56 -18.50
N THR A 245 6.75 4.84 -18.52
CA THR A 245 6.67 3.67 -19.39
C THR A 245 6.60 4.18 -20.81
N ASP A 246 7.44 3.64 -21.69
CA ASP A 246 7.27 3.90 -23.12
C ASP A 246 5.85 3.47 -23.48
N GLY A 247 5.00 4.44 -23.83
CA GLY A 247 3.67 4.15 -24.34
C GLY A 247 3.86 3.25 -25.55
N GLY A 248 3.43 1.99 -25.43
CA GLY A 248 3.42 1.06 -26.55
C GLY A 248 2.75 1.75 -27.73
N ARG A 249 3.54 2.02 -28.78
CA ARG A 249 3.00 2.40 -30.09
C ARG A 249 2.25 1.22 -30.68
#